data_AF-A0A838E1T3-F1
#
_entry.id   AF-A0A838E1T3-F1
#
_cell.length_a   1.000
_cell.length_b   1.000
_cell.length_c   1.000
_cell.angle_alpha   90.00
_cell.angle_beta   90.00
_cell.angle_gamma   90.00
#
_symmetry.space_group_name_H-M   'P 1'
#
loop_
_entity.id
_entity.type
_entity.pdbx_description
1 polymer ?
#
loop_
_entity_poly.entity_id
_entity_poly.type
_entity_poly.pdbx_seq_one_letter_code
_entity_poly.pdbx_strand_id
1 'polypeptide(L)'
;MNYYKNAFFIILLTALSSSTESMKRVHPSTTENDQIVVLPLTLSQKEESLPPYDTYLKNTYFKFLPFELTNYIAQFVLGNTLHSTIELCHLLGRHTGWVTSVAYSPDGKTVLSGSGDCTARLWDVKTGQQLLLLEGHTQAVISVALSPDGNTVLTGSKDTTARLWSTQTGQHLHILQGHTSGVSSLAFSPDSTAVLTASWDRTALLWDVTTGQQLHILEGHTLGVSSLAFSSDGTIVLTGSSDKTARLWDVKTGQQLHLLEGHIRQVTSVAYSPNGKTIITGSYDGTARLWDTKTGQQLHILLGHTIGVSSLAFSPDENTVFTGSYDGIGRLWDTSTG
;
A
#
# COMPACT_ATOMS: atom_id res chain seq x y z
N MET A 1 27.18 -16.72 24.26
CA MET A 1 25.78 -16.23 24.30
C MET A 1 25.55 -15.46 23.01
N ASN A 2 25.08 -16.16 21.97
CA ASN A 2 24.85 -15.55 20.65
C ASN A 2 23.45 -14.92 20.64
N TYR A 3 23.39 -13.60 20.58
CA TYR A 3 22.16 -12.88 20.26
C TYR A 3 21.80 -13.17 18.80
N TYR A 4 20.72 -13.92 18.58
CA TYR A 4 20.08 -13.99 17.28
C TYR A 4 19.48 -12.60 16.97
N LYS A 5 20.15 -11.83 16.11
CA LYS A 5 19.58 -10.63 15.51
C LYS A 5 18.59 -11.09 14.44
N ASN A 6 17.30 -11.01 14.73
CA ASN A 6 16.31 -10.99 13.66
C ASN A 6 16.59 -9.75 12.81
N ALA A 7 17.17 -9.95 11.63
CA ALA A 7 17.39 -8.88 10.67
C ALA A 7 16.16 -8.80 9.76
N PHE A 8 15.50 -7.65 9.74
CA PHE A 8 14.36 -7.38 8.86
C PHE A 8 14.82 -6.56 7.68
N PHE A 9 14.48 -7.04 6.49
CA PHE A 9 15.02 -6.51 5.25
C PHE A 9 13.92 -6.02 4.31
N ILE A 10 14.25 -4.99 3.55
CA ILE A 10 13.51 -4.57 2.36
C ILE A 10 14.31 -5.08 1.17
N ILE A 11 13.62 -5.71 0.24
CA ILE A 11 14.20 -6.19 -1.01
C ILE A 11 13.79 -5.24 -2.14
N LEU A 12 14.78 -4.67 -2.82
CA LEU A 12 14.60 -3.89 -4.04
C LEU A 12 14.95 -4.77 -5.25
N LEU A 13 14.03 -4.90 -6.20
CA LEU A 13 14.16 -5.75 -7.37
C LEU A 13 14.08 -4.95 -8.67
N THR A 14 15.06 -4.96 -9.57
CA THR A 14 14.94 -4.30 -10.89
C THR A 14 14.52 -5.28 -11.99
N ALA A 15 13.57 -4.90 -12.83
CA ALA A 15 13.28 -5.63 -14.06
C ALA A 15 14.31 -5.28 -15.15
N LEU A 16 14.89 -6.29 -15.78
CA LEU A 16 15.72 -6.21 -16.99
C LEU A 16 14.87 -6.63 -18.18
N SER A 17 14.68 -5.74 -19.15
CA SER A 17 14.06 -6.09 -20.43
C SER A 17 15.05 -6.86 -21.31
N SER A 18 14.68 -8.05 -21.78
CA SER A 18 15.46 -8.75 -22.80
C SER A 18 15.13 -8.16 -24.19
N SER A 19 16.11 -7.52 -24.82
CA SER A 19 16.02 -7.12 -26.22
C SER A 19 16.11 -8.35 -27.12
N THR A 20 15.00 -8.76 -27.71
CA THR A 20 15.01 -9.55 -28.94
C THR A 20 14.37 -8.71 -30.04
N GLU A 21 15.21 -8.20 -30.95
CA GLU A 21 14.80 -7.48 -32.15
C GLU A 21 13.76 -8.27 -32.94
N SER A 22 12.60 -7.66 -33.20
CA SER A 22 12.02 -7.54 -34.55
C SER A 22 10.60 -6.95 -34.51
N MET A 23 10.47 -5.61 -34.54
CA MET A 23 9.44 -4.96 -35.35
C MET A 23 9.75 -3.48 -35.60
N LYS A 24 9.42 -3.06 -36.83
CA LYS A 24 9.85 -1.82 -37.49
C LYS A 24 9.47 -0.54 -36.73
N ARG A 25 10.38 0.43 -36.84
CA ARG A 25 10.29 1.86 -36.46
C ARG A 25 8.90 2.49 -36.58
N VAL A 26 8.46 3.12 -35.49
CA VAL A 26 7.92 4.48 -35.48
C VAL A 26 8.69 5.25 -34.39
N HIS A 27 9.08 6.49 -34.68
CA HIS A 27 10.00 7.35 -33.91
C HIS A 27 9.34 8.02 -32.69
N PRO A 28 10.10 8.70 -31.78
CA PRO A 28 10.21 8.34 -30.36
C PRO A 28 9.46 9.26 -29.39
N SER A 29 9.11 8.76 -28.21
CA SER A 29 8.94 9.59 -27.01
C SER A 29 9.05 8.76 -25.71
N THR A 30 10.10 9.10 -24.95
CA THR A 30 10.27 8.99 -23.49
C THR A 30 10.37 7.62 -22.81
N THR A 31 11.63 7.26 -22.53
CA THR A 31 12.21 6.55 -21.37
C THR A 31 11.66 5.17 -20.99
N GLU A 32 12.48 4.15 -21.24
CA GLU A 32 12.46 2.84 -20.58
C GLU A 32 12.41 3.02 -19.06
N ASN A 33 11.31 2.63 -18.43
CA ASN A 33 11.18 2.58 -16.98
C ASN A 33 11.37 1.13 -16.55
N ASP A 34 12.54 0.81 -16.00
CA ASP A 34 12.74 -0.39 -15.19
C ASP A 34 11.78 -0.32 -14.00
N GLN A 35 10.75 -1.16 -13.99
CA GLN A 35 9.83 -1.23 -12.86
C GLN A 35 10.50 -2.01 -11.72
N ILE A 36 10.68 -1.33 -10.58
CA ILE A 36 11.30 -1.93 -9.38
C ILE A 36 10.19 -2.35 -8.41
N VAL A 37 10.18 -3.63 -8.00
CA VAL A 37 9.16 -4.20 -7.10
C VAL A 37 9.76 -4.40 -5.71
N VAL A 38 9.08 -3.93 -4.66
CA VAL A 38 9.47 -4.18 -3.25
C VAL A 38 8.56 -5.22 -2.63
N LEU A 39 9.18 -6.25 -2.04
CA LEU A 39 8.49 -7.23 -1.22
C LEU A 39 9.06 -7.18 0.22
N PRO A 40 8.25 -6.94 1.25
CA PRO A 40 8.69 -7.17 2.62
C PRO A 40 8.85 -8.68 2.84
N LEU A 41 10.05 -9.12 3.23
CA LEU A 41 10.36 -10.54 3.47
C LEU A 41 10.82 -10.75 4.91
N THR A 42 10.33 -11.85 5.51
CA THR A 42 10.74 -12.29 6.84
C THR A 42 11.35 -13.69 6.73
N LEU A 43 12.59 -13.87 7.17
CA LEU A 43 13.18 -15.19 7.38
C LEU A 43 12.98 -15.58 8.85
N SER A 44 11.96 -16.41 9.16
CA SER A 44 11.83 -17.01 10.49
C SER A 44 12.29 -18.46 10.47
N GLN A 45 13.25 -18.83 11.33
CA GLN A 45 13.50 -20.23 11.68
C GLN A 45 12.58 -20.64 12.84
N LYS A 46 11.54 -21.41 12.48
CA LYS A 46 10.72 -22.32 13.32
C LYS A 46 9.45 -21.78 14.02
N GLU A 47 8.47 -22.69 14.03
CA GLU A 47 7.09 -22.63 14.55
C GLU A 47 7.02 -22.43 16.07
N GLU A 48 6.21 -21.46 16.52
CA GLU A 48 5.58 -21.51 17.84
C GLU A 48 4.08 -21.19 17.75
N SER A 49 3.30 -21.97 18.50
CA SER A 49 1.85 -21.88 18.66
C SER A 49 1.43 -20.60 19.40
N LEU A 50 0.56 -19.79 18.79
CA LEU A 50 0.01 -18.57 19.39
C LEU A 50 -1.19 -18.87 20.33
N PRO A 51 -1.38 -18.12 21.43
CA PRO A 51 -2.55 -18.21 22.30
C PRO A 51 -3.83 -17.65 21.63
N PRO A 52 -5.04 -18.02 22.08
CA PRO A 52 -6.25 -18.01 21.24
C PRO A 52 -6.95 -16.66 21.04
N TYR A 53 -6.31 -15.51 21.26
CA TYR A 53 -6.98 -14.19 21.12
C TYR A 53 -6.33 -13.18 20.16
N ASP A 54 -5.22 -13.51 19.48
CA ASP A 54 -4.64 -12.67 18.42
C ASP A 54 -5.03 -13.18 17.03
N THR A 55 -6.15 -12.69 16.49
CA THR A 55 -6.62 -13.00 15.12
C THR A 55 -6.54 -11.81 14.15
N TYR A 56 -5.53 -10.96 14.30
CA TYR A 56 -5.26 -9.85 13.37
C TYR A 56 -3.77 -9.74 13.06
N LEU A 57 -3.30 -10.64 12.19
CA LEU A 57 -2.06 -10.62 11.37
C LEU A 57 -1.62 -12.08 11.14
N LYS A 58 -2.39 -12.85 10.35
CA LYS A 58 -1.83 -14.02 9.67
C LYS A 58 -1.13 -13.49 8.41
N ASN A 59 0.15 -13.19 8.55
CA ASN A 59 0.99 -12.73 7.46
C ASN A 59 1.17 -13.84 6.42
N THR A 60 1.14 -13.47 5.15
CA THR A 60 1.51 -14.33 4.02
C THR A 60 2.96 -14.80 4.20
N TYR A 61 3.18 -16.12 4.29
CA TYR A 61 4.52 -16.70 4.39
C TYR A 61 5.01 -17.08 2.99
N PHE A 62 6.11 -16.49 2.54
CA PHE A 62 6.93 -17.07 1.47
C PHE A 62 8.12 -17.79 2.11
N LYS A 63 8.21 -19.11 1.89
CA LYS A 63 9.32 -19.95 2.37
C LYS A 63 10.45 -19.92 1.34
N PHE A 64 11.46 -19.08 1.55
CA PHE A 64 12.73 -19.18 0.83
C PHE A 64 13.74 -19.93 1.72
N LEU A 65 14.24 -21.06 1.22
CA LEU A 65 15.23 -21.88 1.94
C LEU A 65 16.60 -21.17 1.94
N PRO A 66 17.37 -21.22 3.04
CA PRO A 66 18.64 -20.54 3.11
C PRO A 66 19.71 -21.39 2.43
N PHE A 67 20.11 -21.04 1.21
CA PHE A 67 21.41 -21.46 0.68
C PHE A 67 21.95 -20.36 -0.24
N GLU A 68 23.12 -19.85 0.14
CA GLU A 68 24.03 -18.94 -0.57
C GLU A 68 23.43 -17.66 -1.21
N LEU A 69 23.56 -16.55 -0.48
CA LEU A 69 23.21 -15.19 -0.88
C LEU A 69 24.16 -14.66 -1.97
N THR A 70 23.95 -15.07 -3.21
CA THR A 70 24.43 -14.31 -4.37
C THR A 70 23.57 -14.63 -5.58
N ASN A 71 22.81 -13.64 -6.05
CA ASN A 71 22.03 -13.61 -7.29
C ASN A 71 20.73 -14.44 -7.29
N TYR A 72 19.69 -13.89 -6.66
CA TYR A 72 18.32 -14.31 -6.98
C TYR A 72 17.87 -13.59 -8.25
N ILE A 73 17.78 -14.37 -9.33
CA ILE A 73 17.18 -13.98 -10.59
C ILE A 73 15.80 -14.64 -10.66
N ALA A 74 14.73 -13.85 -10.67
CA ALA A 74 13.39 -14.34 -10.98
C ALA A 74 13.11 -14.11 -12.47
N GLN A 75 12.86 -15.17 -13.22
CA GLN A 75 12.55 -15.10 -14.65
C GLN A 75 11.04 -15.14 -14.85
N PHE A 76 10.50 -14.16 -15.58
CA PHE A 76 9.12 -14.21 -16.04
C PHE A 76 9.08 -14.84 -17.44
N VAL A 77 8.53 -16.05 -17.51
CA VAL A 77 8.43 -16.85 -18.74
C VAL A 77 6.95 -17.10 -19.04
N LEU A 78 6.51 -16.72 -20.25
CA LEU A 78 5.20 -17.08 -20.80
C LEU A 78 5.44 -18.07 -21.95
N GLY A 79 4.92 -19.30 -21.80
CA GLY A 79 5.23 -20.37 -22.74
C GLY A 79 6.72 -20.74 -22.71
N ASN A 80 7.41 -20.60 -23.85
CA ASN A 80 8.86 -20.85 -23.99
C ASN A 80 9.70 -19.55 -24.12
N THR A 81 9.08 -18.40 -23.90
CA THR A 81 9.73 -17.10 -24.12
C THR A 81 10.01 -16.42 -22.79
N LEU A 82 11.27 -16.06 -22.54
CA LEU A 82 11.66 -15.20 -21.43
C LEU A 82 11.22 -13.76 -21.76
N HIS A 83 10.35 -13.18 -20.95
CA HIS A 83 9.82 -11.84 -21.15
C HIS A 83 10.56 -10.79 -20.32
N SER A 84 10.97 -11.14 -19.11
CA SER A 84 11.77 -10.26 -18.25
C SER A 84 12.52 -11.04 -17.19
N THR A 85 13.62 -10.46 -16.73
CA THR A 85 14.44 -10.99 -15.65
C THR A 85 14.41 -9.98 -14.52
N ILE A 86 14.10 -10.41 -13.30
CA ILE A 86 14.07 -9.54 -12.13
C ILE A 86 15.27 -9.90 -11.26
N GLU A 87 16.12 -8.91 -10.96
CA GLU A 87 17.32 -9.10 -10.15
C GLU A 87 17.21 -8.41 -8.79
N LEU A 88 17.67 -9.09 -7.74
CA LEU A 88 17.89 -8.48 -6.43
C LEU A 88 19.04 -7.48 -6.50
N CYS A 89 18.75 -6.20 -6.31
CA CYS A 89 19.78 -5.15 -6.30
C CYS A 89 20.29 -4.86 -4.89
N HIS A 90 19.38 -4.68 -3.93
CA HIS A 90 19.74 -4.21 -2.59
C HIS A 90 18.94 -4.90 -1.49
N LEU A 91 19.62 -5.10 -0.37
CA LEU A 91 19.06 -5.60 0.88
C LEU A 91 19.21 -4.51 1.97
N LEU A 92 18.11 -3.87 2.36
CA LEU A 92 18.14 -2.75 3.31
C LEU A 92 17.95 -3.26 4.75
N GLY A 93 19.04 -3.37 5.53
CA GLY A 93 19.05 -4.06 6.84
C GLY A 93 19.37 -3.19 8.05
N ARG A 94 18.56 -2.16 8.36
CA ARG A 94 18.74 -1.34 9.57
C ARG A 94 17.59 -1.35 10.57
N HIS A 95 16.41 -1.81 10.17
CA HIS A 95 15.29 -1.92 11.09
C HIS A 95 15.54 -3.03 12.13
N THR A 96 15.17 -2.76 13.38
CA THR A 96 15.28 -3.74 14.49
C THR A 96 13.95 -4.45 14.77
N GLY A 97 12.88 -4.04 14.09
CA GLY A 97 11.55 -4.64 14.11
C GLY A 97 11.01 -4.90 12.71
N TRP A 98 9.86 -5.57 12.63
CA TRP A 98 9.21 -5.91 11.36
C TRP A 98 9.00 -4.69 10.49
N VAL A 99 9.35 -4.78 9.21
CA VAL A 99 8.92 -3.79 8.22
C VAL A 99 7.44 -4.03 7.96
N THR A 100 6.62 -3.02 8.24
CA THR A 100 5.16 -3.11 8.22
C THR A 100 4.56 -2.52 6.94
N SER A 101 5.24 -1.54 6.34
CA SER A 101 4.76 -0.82 5.18
C SER A 101 5.93 -0.21 4.40
N VAL A 102 5.76 -0.09 3.09
CA VAL A 102 6.74 0.49 2.15
C VAL A 102 6.04 1.37 1.13
N ALA A 103 6.70 2.44 0.67
CA ALA A 103 6.21 3.30 -0.39
C ALA A 103 7.37 3.85 -1.23
N TYR A 104 7.22 3.87 -2.56
CA TYR A 104 8.18 4.53 -3.46
C TYR A 104 7.90 6.03 -3.57
N SER A 105 8.94 6.81 -3.84
CA SER A 105 8.74 8.16 -4.34
C SER A 105 8.16 8.11 -5.77
N PRO A 106 7.39 9.14 -6.16
CA PRO A 106 6.82 9.24 -7.51
C PRO A 106 7.87 9.16 -8.63
N ASP A 107 9.10 9.62 -8.38
CA ASP A 107 10.21 9.55 -9.32
C ASP A 107 11.02 8.23 -9.24
N GLY A 108 10.61 7.30 -8.38
CA GLY A 108 11.23 5.98 -8.19
C GLY A 108 12.63 6.00 -7.57
N LYS A 109 13.17 7.17 -7.21
CA LYS A 109 14.56 7.29 -6.71
C LYS A 109 14.71 6.95 -5.25
N THR A 110 13.63 7.03 -4.47
CA THR A 110 13.64 6.72 -3.04
C THR A 110 12.55 5.73 -2.67
N VAL A 111 12.80 4.98 -1.61
CA VAL A 111 11.79 4.14 -0.96
C VAL A 111 11.72 4.51 0.51
N LEU A 112 10.51 4.57 1.04
CA LEU A 112 10.20 4.79 2.45
C LEU A 112 9.78 3.48 3.07
N SER A 113 10.23 3.20 4.29
CA SER A 113 9.79 2.05 5.08
C SER A 113 9.35 2.45 6.47
N GLY A 114 8.26 1.87 6.96
CA GLY A 114 7.83 1.92 8.35
C GLY A 114 8.08 0.60 9.07
N SER A 115 8.31 0.65 10.39
CA SER A 115 8.63 -0.55 11.16
C SER A 115 8.04 -0.60 12.56
N GLY A 116 7.93 -1.84 13.06
CA GLY A 116 7.67 -2.18 14.46
C GLY A 116 8.72 -1.68 15.44
N ASP A 117 9.88 -1.19 14.98
CA ASP A 117 10.86 -0.49 15.81
C ASP A 117 10.51 0.98 16.11
N CYS A 118 9.30 1.41 15.74
CA CYS A 118 8.77 2.76 15.93
C CYS A 118 9.45 3.83 15.05
N THR A 119 10.24 3.42 14.05
CA THR A 119 10.89 4.33 13.11
C THR A 119 10.34 4.17 11.70
N ALA A 120 10.49 5.24 10.91
CA ALA A 120 10.47 5.15 9.46
C ALA A 120 11.83 5.55 8.88
N ARG A 121 12.18 5.01 7.71
CA ARG A 121 13.47 5.26 7.06
C ARG A 121 13.27 5.54 5.58
N LEU A 122 13.92 6.57 5.06
CA LEU A 122 13.97 6.88 3.64
C LEU A 122 15.30 6.38 3.08
N TRP A 123 15.26 5.73 1.92
CA TRP A 123 16.40 5.06 1.31
C TRP A 123 16.56 5.51 -0.13
N ASP A 124 17.80 5.61 -0.58
CA ASP A 124 18.12 5.79 -1.98
C ASP A 124 18.04 4.42 -2.68
N VAL A 125 17.22 4.33 -3.73
CA VAL A 125 16.95 3.07 -4.44
C VAL A 125 18.17 2.59 -5.21
N LYS A 126 18.98 3.51 -5.74
CA LYS A 126 20.14 3.19 -6.58
C LYS A 126 21.29 2.62 -5.77
N THR A 127 21.53 3.17 -4.59
CA THR A 127 22.70 2.86 -3.75
C THR A 127 22.37 1.97 -2.56
N GLY A 128 21.08 1.85 -2.20
CA GLY A 128 20.62 1.16 -0.99
C GLY A 128 21.01 1.89 0.30
N GLN A 129 21.50 3.13 0.22
CA GLN A 129 21.88 3.90 1.40
C GLN A 129 20.66 4.50 2.09
N GLN A 130 20.68 4.52 3.42
CA GLN A 130 19.69 5.25 4.19
C GLN A 130 19.95 6.75 4.05
N LEU A 131 18.96 7.48 3.53
CA LEU A 131 18.98 8.93 3.42
C LEU A 131 18.51 9.60 4.70
N LEU A 132 17.38 9.14 5.26
CA LEU A 132 16.79 9.72 6.47
C LEU A 132 16.37 8.64 7.47
N LEU A 133 16.45 8.99 8.76
CA LEU A 133 15.83 8.27 9.87
C LEU A 133 14.78 9.19 10.49
N LEU A 134 13.53 8.74 10.54
CA LEU A 134 12.39 9.49 11.04
C LEU A 134 11.99 8.90 12.40
N GLU A 135 12.46 9.55 13.47
CA GLU A 135 12.21 9.14 14.87
C GLU A 135 11.21 10.07 15.54
N GLY A 136 10.37 9.48 16.40
CA GLY A 136 9.46 10.24 17.25
C GLY A 136 8.17 9.49 17.62
N HIS A 137 7.75 8.50 16.82
CA HIS A 137 6.64 7.63 17.20
C HIS A 137 7.00 6.79 18.44
N THR A 138 6.01 6.57 19.30
CA THR A 138 6.22 5.82 20.56
C THR A 138 5.79 4.36 20.46
N GLN A 139 5.17 3.98 19.35
CA GLN A 139 4.81 2.62 18.99
C GLN A 139 5.05 2.38 17.50
N ALA A 140 4.89 1.13 17.08
CA ALA A 140 5.10 0.66 15.70
C ALA A 140 4.49 1.60 14.66
N VAL A 141 5.31 2.01 13.69
CA VAL A 141 4.81 2.62 12.45
C VAL A 141 4.18 1.49 11.64
N ILE A 142 2.92 1.63 11.25
CA ILE A 142 2.15 0.57 10.57
C ILE A 142 1.79 0.92 9.13
N SER A 143 1.84 2.20 8.78
CA SER A 143 1.60 2.66 7.41
C SER A 143 2.54 3.82 7.10
N VAL A 144 3.00 3.91 5.85
CA VAL A 144 3.79 5.01 5.33
C VAL A 144 3.32 5.42 3.95
N ALA A 145 3.45 6.71 3.62
CA ALA A 145 3.18 7.25 2.29
C ALA A 145 4.15 8.39 1.95
N LEU A 146 4.44 8.56 0.66
CA LEU A 146 5.14 9.71 0.10
C LEU A 146 4.15 10.56 -0.68
N SER A 147 4.28 11.88 -0.58
CA SER A 147 3.45 12.81 -1.34
C SER A 147 3.73 12.71 -2.85
N PRO A 148 2.72 12.96 -3.72
CA PRO A 148 2.89 13.02 -5.17
C PRO A 148 3.95 14.01 -5.67
N ASP A 149 4.22 15.08 -4.91
CA ASP A 149 5.29 16.02 -5.22
C ASP A 149 6.68 15.56 -4.71
N GLY A 150 6.74 14.46 -3.96
CA GLY A 150 7.98 13.89 -3.39
C GLY A 150 8.59 14.68 -2.23
N ASN A 151 7.95 15.74 -1.74
CA ASN A 151 8.52 16.65 -0.75
C ASN A 151 8.17 16.27 0.70
N THR A 152 7.15 15.43 0.89
CA THR A 152 6.60 15.13 2.21
C THR A 152 6.43 13.63 2.43
N VAL A 153 6.83 13.16 3.62
CA VAL A 153 6.53 11.83 4.14
C VAL A 153 5.34 11.93 5.09
N LEU A 154 4.46 10.93 5.05
CA LEU A 154 3.43 10.69 6.06
C LEU A 154 3.66 9.32 6.71
N THR A 155 3.69 9.29 8.04
CA THR A 155 3.79 8.05 8.83
C THR A 155 2.59 7.90 9.76
N GLY A 156 2.07 6.68 9.91
CA GLY A 156 0.92 6.36 10.76
C GLY A 156 1.29 5.24 11.71
N SER A 157 0.92 5.38 12.99
CA SER A 157 1.41 4.51 14.06
C SER A 157 0.29 3.98 14.96
N LYS A 158 0.61 2.88 15.66
CA LYS A 158 -0.20 2.38 16.79
C LYS A 158 -0.28 3.37 17.96
N ASP A 159 0.59 4.38 18.01
CA ASP A 159 0.55 5.45 19.01
C ASP A 159 -0.58 6.48 18.80
N THR A 160 -1.52 6.17 17.91
CA THR A 160 -2.70 6.96 17.54
C THR A 160 -2.40 8.27 16.81
N THR A 161 -1.14 8.52 16.46
CA THR A 161 -0.76 9.71 15.68
C THR A 161 -0.38 9.35 14.25
N ALA A 162 -0.61 10.30 13.36
CA ALA A 162 0.11 10.38 12.10
C ALA A 162 1.07 11.58 12.13
N ARG A 163 2.15 11.55 11.35
CA ARG A 163 3.16 12.61 11.32
C ARG A 163 3.59 12.93 9.91
N LEU A 164 3.73 14.24 9.64
CA LEU A 164 4.25 14.78 8.40
C LEU A 164 5.72 15.16 8.58
N TRP A 165 6.54 14.84 7.58
CA TRP A 165 7.98 15.08 7.61
C TRP A 165 8.47 15.62 6.28
N SER A 166 9.49 16.47 6.31
CA SER A 166 10.19 16.89 5.11
C SER A 166 11.07 15.78 4.56
N THR A 167 10.94 15.42 3.28
CA THR A 167 11.85 14.45 2.62
C THR A 167 13.26 15.01 2.40
N GLN A 168 13.43 16.32 2.47
CA GLN A 168 14.73 16.97 2.29
C GLN A 168 15.55 16.99 3.59
N THR A 169 14.89 17.21 4.74
CA THR A 169 15.58 17.43 6.02
C THR A 169 15.32 16.33 7.06
N GLY A 170 14.28 15.52 6.88
CA GLY A 170 13.81 14.57 7.90
C GLY A 170 13.17 15.23 9.13
N GLN A 171 12.95 16.54 9.12
CA GLN A 171 12.33 17.25 10.23
C GLN A 171 10.82 17.02 10.29
N HIS A 172 10.28 16.98 11.50
CA HIS A 172 8.84 17.01 11.77
C HIS A 172 8.24 18.31 11.23
N LEU A 173 7.24 18.20 10.37
CA LEU A 173 6.42 19.32 9.94
C LEU A 173 5.23 19.47 10.89
N HIS A 174 4.47 18.38 11.07
CA HIS A 174 3.26 18.36 11.90
C HIS A 174 3.05 17.00 12.57
N ILE A 175 2.46 17.02 13.76
CA ILE A 175 1.90 15.82 14.41
C ILE A 175 0.38 15.93 14.29
N LEU A 176 -0.23 15.00 13.56
CA LEU A 176 -1.66 14.93 13.32
C LEU A 176 -2.30 14.12 14.45
N GLN A 177 -2.82 14.83 15.46
CA GLN A 177 -3.48 14.27 16.64
C GLN A 177 -5.00 14.42 16.52
N GLY A 178 -5.72 13.31 16.68
CA GLY A 178 -7.19 13.30 16.65
C GLY A 178 -7.78 11.89 16.79
N HIS A 179 -7.07 10.89 16.28
CA HIS A 179 -7.47 9.49 16.43
C HIS A 179 -7.34 8.97 17.87
N THR A 180 -8.25 8.08 18.27
CA THR A 180 -8.26 7.43 19.60
C THR A 180 -7.79 5.97 19.55
N SER A 181 -7.33 5.51 18.39
CA SER A 181 -6.72 4.19 18.18
C SER A 181 -5.67 4.27 17.08
N GLY A 182 -4.97 3.16 16.83
CA GLY A 182 -3.87 3.10 15.86
C GLY A 182 -4.27 3.49 14.44
N VAL A 183 -3.40 4.26 13.77
CA VAL A 183 -3.62 4.79 12.41
C VAL A 183 -3.27 3.73 11.37
N SER A 184 -4.30 3.04 10.87
CA SER A 184 -4.21 1.82 10.06
C SER A 184 -3.80 2.03 8.60
N SER A 185 -4.14 3.17 8.01
CA SER A 185 -3.89 3.46 6.60
C SER A 185 -3.76 4.96 6.36
N LEU A 186 -3.09 5.33 5.27
CA LEU A 186 -2.73 6.69 4.92
C LEU A 186 -2.89 6.92 3.42
N ALA A 187 -3.25 8.14 3.02
CA ALA A 187 -3.20 8.58 1.64
C ALA A 187 -2.91 10.08 1.55
N PHE A 188 -2.18 10.49 0.51
CA PHE A 188 -2.10 11.90 0.08
C PHE A 188 -3.15 12.18 -0.98
N SER A 189 -3.68 13.40 -1.00
CA SER A 189 -4.41 13.89 -2.16
C SER A 189 -3.48 14.02 -3.37
N PRO A 190 -3.98 13.90 -4.62
CA PRO A 190 -3.16 13.97 -5.83
C PRO A 190 -2.36 15.27 -5.99
N ASP A 191 -2.88 16.38 -5.44
CA ASP A 191 -2.24 17.69 -5.45
C ASP A 191 -1.28 17.92 -4.26
N SER A 192 -1.09 16.92 -3.40
CA SER A 192 -0.26 16.97 -2.18
C SER A 192 -0.69 17.99 -1.11
N THR A 193 -1.89 18.57 -1.21
CA THR A 193 -2.35 19.62 -0.28
C THR A 193 -3.08 19.06 0.94
N ALA A 194 -3.64 17.86 0.85
CA ALA A 194 -4.37 17.20 1.91
C ALA A 194 -3.85 15.78 2.15
N VAL A 195 -4.06 15.28 3.36
CA VAL A 195 -3.82 13.88 3.72
C VAL A 195 -5.03 13.29 4.41
N LEU A 196 -5.19 11.99 4.23
CA LEU A 196 -6.23 11.20 4.85
C LEU A 196 -5.59 10.14 5.74
N THR A 197 -6.08 10.03 6.96
CA THR A 197 -5.65 9.02 7.93
C THR A 197 -6.85 8.17 8.33
N ALA A 198 -6.70 6.85 8.35
CA ALA A 198 -7.72 5.91 8.80
C ALA A 198 -7.29 5.29 10.11
N SER A 199 -8.25 4.94 10.96
CA SER A 199 -7.94 4.33 12.26
C SER A 199 -8.89 3.21 12.64
N TRP A 200 -8.40 2.36 13.53
CA TRP A 200 -9.21 1.37 14.23
C TRP A 200 -10.26 1.98 15.17
N ASP A 201 -10.23 3.29 15.40
CA ASP A 201 -11.28 4.03 16.11
C ASP A 201 -12.59 4.21 15.30
N ARG A 202 -12.63 3.67 14.08
CA ARG A 202 -13.75 3.65 13.13
C ARG A 202 -13.92 4.93 12.33
N THR A 203 -12.97 5.87 12.43
CA THR A 203 -12.99 7.12 11.68
C THR A 203 -11.90 7.17 10.63
N ALA A 204 -12.11 8.03 9.65
CA ALA A 204 -11.02 8.60 8.88
C ALA A 204 -11.00 10.13 9.09
N LEU A 205 -9.81 10.72 9.13
CA LEU A 205 -9.61 12.15 9.33
C LEU A 205 -8.91 12.75 8.10
N LEU A 206 -9.45 13.86 7.61
CA LEU A 206 -8.84 14.65 6.54
C LEU A 206 -8.09 15.83 7.14
N TRP A 207 -6.88 16.09 6.68
CA TRP A 207 -6.00 17.13 7.20
C TRP A 207 -5.42 17.98 6.07
N ASP A 208 -5.16 19.23 6.37
CA ASP A 208 -4.38 20.12 5.53
C ASP A 208 -2.88 19.91 5.79
N VAL A 209 -2.11 19.65 4.73
CA VAL A 209 -0.67 19.32 4.83
C VAL A 209 0.15 20.53 5.29
N THR A 210 -0.24 21.74 4.87
CA THR A 210 0.54 22.96 5.13
C THR A 210 0.41 23.40 6.58
N THR A 211 -0.80 23.34 7.12
CA THR A 211 -1.15 23.84 8.45
C THR A 211 -1.17 22.74 9.51
N GLY A 212 -1.27 21.47 9.11
CA GLY A 212 -1.46 20.33 10.02
C GLY A 212 -2.84 20.30 10.67
N GLN A 213 -3.77 21.17 10.23
CA GLN A 213 -5.10 21.24 10.82
C GLN A 213 -6.01 20.14 10.29
N GLN A 214 -6.86 19.61 11.17
CA GLN A 214 -7.92 18.71 10.79
C GLN A 214 -9.01 19.49 10.04
N LEU A 215 -9.31 19.08 8.81
CA LEU A 215 -10.36 19.64 7.98
C LEU A 215 -11.72 18.99 8.27
N HIS A 216 -11.76 17.66 8.27
CA HIS A 216 -13.00 16.89 8.46
C HIS A 216 -12.77 15.61 9.26
N ILE A 217 -13.82 15.20 9.98
CA ILE A 217 -13.96 13.86 10.54
C ILE A 217 -14.97 13.10 9.67
N LEU A 218 -14.55 12.00 9.07
CA LEU A 218 -15.38 11.14 8.25
C LEU A 218 -15.97 10.03 9.14
N GLU A 219 -17.04 10.37 9.84
CA GLU A 219 -17.75 9.45 10.74
C GLU A 219 -18.88 8.71 10.03
N GLY A 220 -19.04 7.43 10.38
CA GLY A 220 -20.17 6.63 9.91
C GLY A 220 -19.91 5.13 9.92
N HIS A 221 -18.64 4.71 9.80
CA HIS A 221 -18.27 3.31 9.94
C HIS A 221 -18.49 2.82 11.38
N THR A 222 -18.92 1.56 11.51
CA THR A 222 -19.24 0.95 12.81
C THR A 222 -18.09 0.12 13.40
N LEU A 223 -17.09 -0.20 12.58
CA LEU A 223 -15.85 -0.89 12.94
C LEU A 223 -14.65 -0.19 12.26
N GLY A 224 -13.43 -0.61 12.64
CA GLY A 224 -12.19 0.06 12.24
C GLY A 224 -12.04 0.20 10.72
N VAL A 225 -11.58 1.37 10.29
CA VAL A 225 -11.26 1.66 8.88
C VAL A 225 -9.91 1.04 8.57
N SER A 226 -9.80 0.33 7.45
CA SER A 226 -8.64 -0.50 7.09
C SER A 226 -7.92 -0.03 5.82
N SER A 227 -8.61 0.69 4.94
CA SER A 227 -8.07 1.08 3.64
C SER A 227 -8.65 2.40 3.17
N LEU A 228 -7.85 3.15 2.42
CA LEU A 228 -8.12 4.52 1.98
C LEU A 228 -7.68 4.71 0.53
N ALA A 229 -8.41 5.56 -0.20
CA ALA A 229 -7.95 6.09 -1.48
C ALA A 229 -8.58 7.46 -1.77
N PHE A 230 -7.84 8.34 -2.46
CA PHE A 230 -8.40 9.51 -3.13
C PHE A 230 -8.77 9.17 -4.58
N SER A 231 -9.81 9.83 -5.10
CA SER A 231 -10.03 9.92 -6.54
C SER A 231 -8.87 10.68 -7.20
N SER A 232 -8.64 10.44 -8.50
CA SER A 232 -7.54 11.07 -9.23
C SER A 232 -7.63 12.60 -9.35
N ASP A 233 -8.84 13.15 -9.20
CA ASP A 233 -9.07 14.60 -9.11
C ASP A 233 -9.03 15.15 -7.67
N GLY A 234 -8.86 14.28 -6.67
CA GLY A 234 -8.80 14.65 -5.25
C GLY A 234 -10.13 15.12 -4.65
N THR A 235 -11.25 14.99 -5.35
CA THR A 235 -12.56 15.50 -4.89
C THR A 235 -13.33 14.53 -4.02
N ILE A 236 -13.06 13.22 -4.14
CA ILE A 236 -13.75 12.15 -3.43
C ILE A 236 -12.74 11.26 -2.71
N VAL A 237 -13.08 10.88 -1.50
CA VAL A 237 -12.36 9.88 -0.70
C VAL A 237 -13.16 8.59 -0.65
N LEU A 238 -12.45 7.46 -0.74
CA LEU A 238 -12.99 6.12 -0.54
C LEU A 238 -12.38 5.51 0.73
N THR A 239 -13.23 5.03 1.64
CA THR A 239 -12.83 4.31 2.84
C THR A 239 -13.35 2.88 2.78
N GLY A 240 -12.53 1.90 3.18
CA GLY A 240 -12.94 0.51 3.41
C GLY A 240 -12.85 0.15 4.89
N SER A 241 -13.80 -0.62 5.41
CA SER A 241 -13.87 -0.92 6.85
C SER A 241 -14.14 -2.40 7.17
N SER A 242 -13.77 -2.75 8.40
CA SER A 242 -14.14 -4.00 9.05
C SER A 242 -15.65 -4.17 9.25
N ASP A 243 -16.44 -3.12 9.09
CA ASP A 243 -17.91 -3.21 9.11
C ASP A 243 -18.51 -3.76 7.83
N LYS A 244 -17.67 -4.25 6.91
CA LYS A 244 -18.04 -4.88 5.63
C LYS A 244 -18.54 -3.88 4.59
N THR A 245 -18.44 -2.59 4.87
CA THR A 245 -18.83 -1.53 3.93
C THR A 245 -17.61 -0.78 3.44
N ALA A 246 -17.78 -0.17 2.26
CA ALA A 246 -16.96 0.94 1.84
C ALA A 246 -17.83 2.19 1.72
N ARG A 247 -17.24 3.38 1.83
CA ARG A 247 -17.96 4.66 1.78
C ARG A 247 -17.23 5.65 0.91
N LEU A 248 -18.00 6.44 0.18
CA LEU A 248 -17.52 7.58 -0.60
C LEU A 248 -17.85 8.87 0.13
N TRP A 249 -16.90 9.80 0.16
CA TRP A 249 -16.99 11.05 0.90
C TRP A 249 -16.57 12.21 0.03
N ASP A 250 -17.30 13.31 0.08
CA ASP A 250 -16.91 14.56 -0.55
C ASP A 250 -15.82 15.23 0.27
N VAL A 251 -14.67 15.52 -0.34
CA VAL A 251 -13.50 16.07 0.34
C VAL A 251 -13.74 17.48 0.86
N LYS A 252 -14.56 18.26 0.16
CA LYS A 252 -14.80 19.68 0.48
C LYS A 252 -15.76 19.86 1.67
N THR A 253 -16.71 18.96 1.82
CA THR A 253 -17.78 19.06 2.82
C THR A 253 -17.63 18.05 3.95
N GLY A 254 -16.83 17.00 3.74
CA GLY A 254 -16.73 15.85 4.65
C GLY A 254 -17.98 14.97 4.68
N GLN A 255 -18.96 15.22 3.80
CA GLN A 255 -20.22 14.48 3.80
C GLN A 255 -20.08 13.16 3.04
N GLN A 256 -20.76 12.13 3.54
CA GLN A 256 -20.88 10.86 2.83
C GLN A 256 -21.73 11.05 1.56
N LEU A 257 -21.16 10.66 0.41
CA LEU A 257 -21.84 10.62 -0.88
C LEU A 257 -22.59 9.29 -1.05
N HIS A 258 -21.89 8.17 -0.83
CA HIS A 258 -22.44 6.83 -1.04
C HIS A 258 -22.00 5.85 0.03
N LEU A 259 -22.88 4.90 0.33
CA LEU A 259 -22.59 3.71 1.13
C LEU A 259 -22.57 2.51 0.18
N LEU A 260 -21.48 1.76 0.18
CA LEU A 260 -21.26 0.60 -0.69
C LEU A 260 -21.45 -0.67 0.13
N GLU A 261 -22.65 -1.23 0.07
CA GLU A 261 -23.03 -2.47 0.75
C GLU A 261 -23.00 -3.67 -0.18
N GLY A 262 -22.60 -4.82 0.36
CA GLY A 262 -22.71 -6.09 -0.35
C GLY A 262 -21.71 -7.14 0.11
N HIS A 263 -20.53 -6.72 0.60
CA HIS A 263 -19.56 -7.64 1.19
C HIS A 263 -20.12 -8.25 2.48
N ILE A 264 -19.80 -9.53 2.71
CA ILE A 264 -20.29 -10.27 3.89
C ILE A 264 -19.25 -10.36 5.01
N ARG A 265 -18.02 -9.95 4.71
CA ARG A 265 -16.88 -9.82 5.63
C ARG A 265 -16.17 -8.49 5.39
N GLN A 266 -15.19 -8.19 6.24
CA GLN A 266 -14.46 -6.93 6.26
C GLN A 266 -13.94 -6.55 4.87
N VAL A 267 -14.04 -5.27 4.51
CA VAL A 267 -13.31 -4.70 3.37
C VAL A 267 -11.86 -4.51 3.81
N THR A 268 -10.94 -5.04 3.03
CA THR A 268 -9.50 -5.11 3.34
C THR A 268 -8.70 -4.15 2.49
N SER A 269 -9.17 -3.85 1.28
CA SER A 269 -8.49 -2.99 0.33
C SER A 269 -9.51 -2.25 -0.53
N VAL A 270 -9.15 -1.03 -0.93
CA VAL A 270 -9.94 -0.20 -1.85
C VAL A 270 -9.00 0.46 -2.87
N ALA A 271 -9.48 0.70 -4.08
CA ALA A 271 -8.73 1.47 -5.08
C ALA A 271 -9.67 2.15 -6.08
N TYR A 272 -9.22 3.27 -6.63
CA TYR A 272 -9.83 3.92 -7.79
C TYR A 272 -9.19 3.44 -9.08
N SER A 273 -10.01 3.38 -10.14
CA SER A 273 -9.53 3.36 -11.50
C SER A 273 -8.79 4.67 -11.82
N PRO A 274 -7.75 4.67 -12.68
CA PRO A 274 -7.00 5.89 -13.02
C PRO A 274 -7.90 7.09 -13.45
N ASN A 275 -8.99 6.82 -14.16
CA ASN A 275 -9.97 7.80 -14.63
C ASN A 275 -11.00 8.20 -13.55
N GLY A 276 -10.96 7.58 -12.37
CA GLY A 276 -11.80 7.86 -11.21
C GLY A 276 -13.26 7.41 -11.32
N LYS A 277 -13.70 6.84 -12.45
CA LYS A 277 -15.11 6.49 -12.70
C LYS A 277 -15.52 5.17 -12.05
N THR A 278 -14.56 4.29 -11.82
CA THR A 278 -14.78 2.97 -11.23
C THR A 278 -13.95 2.85 -9.97
N ILE A 279 -14.49 2.17 -8.98
CA ILE A 279 -13.77 1.78 -7.77
C ILE A 279 -13.83 0.27 -7.61
N ILE A 280 -12.81 -0.28 -6.97
CA ILE A 280 -12.77 -1.68 -6.57
C ILE A 280 -12.61 -1.81 -5.06
N THR A 281 -13.34 -2.75 -4.48
CA THR A 281 -13.22 -3.14 -3.07
C THR A 281 -12.87 -4.62 -2.98
N GLY A 282 -11.90 -4.97 -2.14
CA GLY A 282 -11.49 -6.33 -1.84
C GLY A 282 -11.91 -6.69 -0.41
N SER A 283 -12.25 -7.95 -0.17
CA SER A 283 -12.77 -8.37 1.13
C SER A 283 -12.26 -9.73 1.59
N TYR A 284 -12.30 -9.92 2.92
CA TYR A 284 -12.14 -11.23 3.56
C TYR A 284 -13.21 -12.26 3.19
N ASP A 285 -14.25 -11.89 2.43
CA ASP A 285 -15.23 -12.82 1.88
C ASP A 285 -14.75 -13.55 0.61
N GLY A 286 -13.53 -13.26 0.15
CA GLY A 286 -12.93 -13.89 -1.04
C GLY A 286 -13.44 -13.30 -2.35
N THR A 287 -14.13 -12.16 -2.30
CA THR A 287 -14.59 -11.43 -3.48
C THR A 287 -13.89 -10.09 -3.59
N ALA A 288 -13.77 -9.62 -4.83
CA ALA A 288 -13.62 -8.20 -5.10
C ALA A 288 -14.86 -7.70 -5.84
N ARG A 289 -15.20 -6.42 -5.69
CA ARG A 289 -16.40 -5.83 -6.29
C ARG A 289 -16.04 -4.53 -6.98
N LEU A 290 -16.55 -4.36 -8.20
CA LEU A 290 -16.45 -3.12 -8.96
C LEU A 290 -17.70 -2.30 -8.76
N TRP A 291 -17.54 -0.99 -8.63
CA TRP A 291 -18.64 -0.05 -8.41
C TRP A 291 -18.44 1.20 -9.27
N ASP A 292 -19.54 1.80 -9.68
CA ASP A 292 -19.56 3.10 -10.32
C ASP A 292 -19.42 4.21 -9.25
N THR A 293 -18.38 5.02 -9.36
CA THR A 293 -18.07 6.08 -8.38
C THR A 293 -19.19 7.09 -8.24
N LYS A 294 -19.86 7.44 -9.34
CA LYS A 294 -20.85 8.53 -9.38
C LYS A 294 -22.16 8.13 -8.72
N THR A 295 -22.58 6.89 -8.94
CA THR A 295 -23.88 6.37 -8.51
C THR A 295 -23.81 5.49 -7.27
N GLY A 296 -22.61 5.01 -6.91
CA GLY A 296 -22.42 4.02 -5.85
C GLY A 296 -22.95 2.62 -6.20
N GLN A 297 -23.39 2.40 -7.44
CA GLN A 297 -23.95 1.12 -7.85
C GLN A 297 -22.84 0.10 -8.11
N GLN A 298 -23.09 -1.14 -7.67
CA GLN A 298 -22.20 -2.26 -7.96
C GLN A 298 -22.32 -2.65 -9.44
N LEU A 299 -21.20 -2.71 -10.14
CA LEU A 299 -21.08 -3.11 -11.54
C LEU A 299 -20.86 -4.63 -11.67
N HIS A 300 -19.86 -5.15 -10.97
CA HIS A 300 -19.46 -6.57 -11.05
C HIS A 300 -19.06 -7.13 -9.69
N ILE A 301 -19.19 -8.44 -9.54
CA ILE A 301 -18.59 -9.22 -8.44
C ILE A 301 -17.57 -10.17 -9.05
N LEU A 302 -16.31 -10.00 -8.67
CA LEU A 302 -15.19 -10.82 -9.12
C LEU A 302 -15.07 -12.03 -8.19
N LEU A 303 -15.48 -13.20 -8.69
CA LEU A 303 -15.56 -14.45 -7.95
C LEU A 303 -14.41 -15.38 -8.32
N GLY A 304 -13.76 -16.00 -7.31
CA GLY A 304 -12.85 -17.12 -7.54
C GLY A 304 -11.72 -17.27 -6.54
N HIS A 305 -11.46 -16.27 -5.70
CA HIS A 305 -10.56 -16.46 -4.57
C HIS A 305 -11.22 -17.32 -3.50
N THR A 306 -10.44 -18.19 -2.87
CA THR A 306 -10.93 -19.12 -1.82
C THR A 306 -10.72 -18.58 -0.42
N ILE A 307 -9.87 -17.55 -0.28
CA ILE A 307 -9.58 -16.81 0.94
C ILE A 307 -9.68 -15.32 0.60
N GLY A 308 -9.61 -14.45 1.62
CA GLY A 308 -9.75 -13.02 1.47
C GLY A 308 -8.80 -12.37 0.47
N VAL A 309 -9.35 -11.43 -0.29
CA VAL A 309 -8.59 -10.53 -1.15
C VAL A 309 -7.89 -9.50 -0.28
N SER A 310 -6.61 -9.24 -0.51
CA SER A 310 -5.79 -8.34 0.31
C SER A 310 -5.19 -7.17 -0.46
N SER A 311 -5.06 -7.29 -1.79
CA SER A 311 -4.47 -6.24 -2.63
C SER A 311 -5.22 -6.10 -3.94
N LEU A 312 -5.30 -4.86 -4.42
CA LEU A 312 -6.02 -4.47 -5.62
C LEU A 312 -5.15 -3.49 -6.40
N ALA A 313 -5.15 -3.59 -7.73
CA ALA A 313 -4.52 -2.58 -8.59
C ALA A 313 -5.20 -2.55 -9.95
N PHE A 314 -5.59 -1.37 -10.41
CA PHE A 314 -6.00 -1.18 -11.80
C PHE A 314 -4.77 -1.10 -12.71
N SER A 315 -4.89 -1.62 -13.92
CA SER A 315 -3.92 -1.34 -14.97
C SER A 315 -4.02 0.13 -15.41
N PRO A 316 -2.92 0.76 -15.82
CA PRO A 316 -2.94 2.16 -16.28
C PRO A 316 -3.84 2.42 -17.50
N ASP A 317 -4.10 1.39 -18.30
CA ASP A 317 -4.93 1.44 -19.49
C ASP A 317 -6.42 1.17 -19.22
N GLU A 318 -6.83 1.03 -17.96
CA GLU A 318 -8.21 0.80 -17.50
C GLU A 318 -8.83 -0.55 -17.85
N ASN A 319 -8.15 -1.39 -18.62
CA ASN A 319 -8.76 -2.60 -19.17
C ASN A 319 -8.74 -3.77 -18.18
N THR A 320 -7.81 -3.77 -17.24
CA THR A 320 -7.57 -4.89 -16.34
C THR A 320 -7.52 -4.45 -14.89
N VAL A 321 -7.96 -5.31 -13.99
CA VAL A 321 -7.72 -5.16 -12.55
C VAL A 321 -7.02 -6.40 -12.01
N PHE A 322 -6.07 -6.20 -11.12
CA PHE A 322 -5.38 -7.26 -10.38
C PHE A 322 -6.00 -7.42 -8.99
N THR A 323 -6.17 -8.66 -8.56
CA THR A 323 -6.51 -9.00 -7.17
C THR A 323 -5.50 -9.98 -6.62
N GLY A 324 -4.88 -9.65 -5.49
CA GLY A 324 -4.05 -10.58 -4.72
C GLY A 324 -4.79 -11.06 -3.49
N SER A 325 -4.68 -12.35 -3.17
CA SER A 325 -5.41 -12.99 -2.09
C SER A 325 -4.51 -13.80 -1.17
N TYR A 326 -4.98 -14.01 0.07
CA TYR A 326 -4.35 -14.89 1.04
C TYR A 326 -4.39 -16.38 0.64
N ASP A 327 -5.09 -16.74 -0.44
CA ASP A 327 -4.98 -18.06 -1.06
C ASP A 327 -3.65 -18.27 -1.82
N GLY A 328 -2.81 -17.24 -1.89
CA GLY A 328 -1.52 -17.27 -2.59
C GLY A 328 -1.63 -17.04 -4.09
N ILE A 329 -2.81 -16.66 -4.60
CA ILE A 329 -3.08 -16.47 -6.02
C ILE A 329 -3.28 -14.97 -6.29
N GLY A 330 -2.63 -14.50 -7.35
CA GLY A 330 -2.96 -13.25 -8.02
C GLY A 330 -3.83 -13.52 -9.23
N ARG A 331 -4.90 -12.75 -9.44
CA ARG A 331 -5.78 -12.86 -10.61
C ARG A 331 -5.83 -11.53 -11.36
N LEU A 332 -5.98 -11.62 -12.68
CA LEU A 332 -6.25 -10.49 -13.57
C LEU A 332 -7.67 -10.65 -14.12
N TRP A 333 -8.41 -9.55 -14.13
CA TRP A 333 -9.82 -9.51 -14.53
C TRP A 333 -10.02 -8.40 -15.54
N ASP A 334 -10.88 -8.62 -16.53
CA ASP A 334 -11.27 -7.60 -17.47
C ASP A 334 -12.30 -6.67 -16.81
N THR A 335 -12.04 -5.37 -16.81
CA THR A 335 -12.87 -4.39 -16.07
C THR A 335 -14.27 -4.21 -16.66
N SER A 336 -14.45 -4.56 -17.93
CA SER A 336 -15.71 -4.40 -18.66
C SER A 336 -16.65 -5.59 -18.53
N THR A 337 -16.10 -6.78 -18.30
CA THR A 337 -16.85 -8.03 -18.25
C THR A 337 -16.91 -8.65 -16.86
N GLY A 338 -15.94 -8.34 -15.99
CA GLY A 338 -15.83 -8.86 -14.62
C GLY A 338 -15.21 -10.24 -14.56
#